data_AF-A0AAD7ABP2-F1
#
_entry.id   AF-A0AAD7ABP2-F1
#
_cell.length_a   1.000
_cell.length_b   1.000
_cell.length_c   1.000
_cell.angle_alpha   90.00
_cell.angle_beta   90.00
_cell.angle_gamma   90.00
#
_symmetry.space_group_name_H-M   'P 1'
#
loop_
_entity.id
_entity.type
_entity.pdbx_description
1 polymer ?
#
loop_
_entity_poly.entity_id
_entity_poly.type
_entity_poly.pdbx_seq_one_letter_code
_entity_poly.pdbx_strand_id
1 'polypeptide(L)'
;MTLTEAPEPPPYIHDSISEPLATRKHDEYYFEDGNLVIQVSGILFRVWDGALRRHSKAFPVAPVSLLDKIPDGTDDEHPLVLEGVESTDFERLLWIIYPPVLGQCKATTTQDWTAILDLASRWKFADIRDLAIRELGAFEMDPVEKIELQHRYHIKRQWAYGAYVALCSRPHALDVIEGRQLGIETTVNVAFAREKLDKWGRKKPDEVKKVVAEVFEISG
;
A
#
# COMPACT_ATOMS: atom_id res chain seq x y z
N MET A 1 -25.10 -0.66 -68.92
CA MET A 1 -23.76 -0.09 -68.66
C MET A 1 -23.81 0.51 -67.26
N THR A 2 -23.68 -0.37 -66.26
CA THR A 2 -23.82 -0.04 -64.83
C THR A 2 -22.42 0.12 -64.26
N LEU A 3 -22.09 1.33 -63.85
CA LEU A 3 -20.83 1.66 -63.18
C LEU A 3 -20.85 1.02 -61.78
N THR A 4 -19.93 0.09 -61.56
CA THR A 4 -19.70 -0.56 -60.28
C THR A 4 -19.02 0.42 -59.33
N GLU A 5 -19.74 0.89 -58.31
CA GLU A 5 -19.23 1.73 -57.25
C GLU A 5 -18.30 0.88 -56.35
N ALA A 6 -17.05 1.30 -56.20
CA ALA A 6 -16.08 0.61 -55.34
C ALA A 6 -16.45 0.84 -53.86
N PRO A 7 -16.29 -0.16 -52.98
CA PRO A 7 -16.58 0.02 -51.55
C PRO A 7 -15.65 1.07 -50.94
N GLU A 8 -16.22 1.99 -50.15
CA GLU A 8 -15.44 2.96 -49.39
C GLU A 8 -14.44 2.24 -48.47
N PRO A 9 -13.18 2.70 -48.40
CA PRO A 9 -12.21 2.11 -47.49
C PRO A 9 -12.65 2.33 -46.03
N PRO A 10 -12.37 1.37 -45.13
CA PRO A 10 -12.70 1.51 -43.71
C PRO A 10 -12.03 2.76 -43.13
N PRO A 11 -12.63 3.39 -42.10
CA PRO A 11 -12.07 4.59 -41.49
C PRO A 11 -10.66 4.28 -40.99
N TYR A 12 -9.66 4.88 -41.63
CA TYR A 12 -8.30 4.88 -41.14
C TYR A 12 -8.32 5.66 -39.83
N ILE A 13 -8.02 4.98 -38.72
CA ILE A 13 -7.55 5.65 -37.51
C ILE A 13 -6.25 6.32 -37.94
N HIS A 14 -6.31 7.61 -38.29
CA HIS A 14 -5.13 8.44 -38.30
C HIS A 14 -4.47 8.26 -36.95
N ASP A 15 -3.21 7.82 -36.97
CA ASP A 15 -2.33 7.67 -35.82
C ASP A 15 -2.78 8.65 -34.73
N SER A 16 -3.45 8.10 -33.71
CA SER A 16 -3.63 8.81 -32.47
C SER A 16 -2.23 8.94 -31.90
N ILE A 17 -1.51 9.96 -32.35
CA ILE A 17 -0.54 10.66 -31.54
C ILE A 17 -1.33 10.95 -30.27
N SER A 18 -1.17 10.12 -29.25
CA SER A 18 -1.62 10.51 -27.92
C SER A 18 -0.87 11.80 -27.67
N GLU A 19 -1.58 12.92 -27.65
CA GLU A 19 -1.02 14.16 -27.11
C GLU A 19 -0.32 13.75 -25.79
N PRO A 20 0.96 14.07 -25.60
CA PRO A 20 1.63 13.74 -24.36
C PRO A 20 0.80 14.38 -23.26
N LEU A 21 0.16 13.54 -22.43
CA LEU A 21 -0.57 13.98 -21.23
C LEU A 21 0.38 14.94 -20.53
N ALA A 22 0.02 16.22 -20.49
CA ALA A 22 0.91 17.26 -19.99
C ALA A 22 1.32 16.89 -18.56
N THR A 23 2.56 16.43 -18.41
CA THR A 23 3.08 15.97 -17.14
C THR A 23 3.27 17.19 -16.25
N ARG A 24 2.66 17.17 -15.07
CA ARG A 24 2.76 18.27 -14.11
C ARG A 24 3.86 17.97 -13.10
N LYS A 25 4.67 18.97 -12.76
CA LYS A 25 5.65 18.88 -11.67
C LYS A 25 4.96 18.95 -10.31
N HIS A 26 5.35 18.10 -9.37
CA HIS A 26 4.84 18.14 -8.00
C HIS A 26 5.30 19.41 -7.28
N ASP A 27 4.40 20.10 -6.59
CA ASP A 27 4.69 21.42 -6.01
C ASP A 27 5.77 21.37 -4.90
N GLU A 28 5.78 20.30 -4.09
CA GLU A 28 6.71 20.17 -2.96
C GLU A 28 7.89 19.20 -3.20
N TYR A 29 7.73 18.24 -4.11
CA TYR A 29 8.65 17.09 -4.26
C TYR A 29 9.28 17.06 -5.65
N TYR A 30 9.44 18.24 -6.23
CA TYR A 30 10.23 18.47 -7.42
C TYR A 30 11.44 19.35 -7.05
N PHE A 31 12.53 18.72 -6.65
CA PHE A 31 13.78 19.38 -6.27
C PHE A 31 14.59 19.71 -7.53
N GLU A 32 14.87 20.99 -7.76
CA GLU A 32 15.61 21.46 -8.95
C GLU A 32 17.03 20.84 -9.06
N ASP A 33 17.61 20.48 -7.92
CA ASP A 33 18.91 19.82 -7.78
C ASP A 33 18.80 18.29 -7.58
N GLY A 34 17.59 17.72 -7.68
CA GLY A 34 17.37 16.29 -7.64
C GLY A 34 18.00 15.56 -8.84
N ASN A 35 18.40 14.31 -8.63
CA ASN A 35 19.11 13.49 -9.62
C ASN A 35 18.30 12.28 -10.11
N LEU A 36 17.05 12.16 -9.69
CA LEU A 36 16.13 11.12 -10.13
C LEU A 36 14.75 11.72 -10.36
N VAL A 37 14.25 11.59 -11.59
CA VAL A 37 12.89 11.97 -11.99
C VAL A 37 11.99 10.74 -12.01
N ILE A 38 10.86 10.80 -11.33
CA ILE A 38 9.89 9.70 -11.20
C ILE A 38 8.54 10.22 -11.65
N GLN A 39 7.87 9.49 -12.53
CA GLN A 39 6.50 9.81 -12.95
C GLN A 39 5.50 8.86 -12.29
N VAL A 40 4.49 9.41 -11.63
CA VAL A 40 3.40 8.66 -11.01
C VAL A 40 2.08 9.30 -11.39
N SER A 41 1.19 8.55 -12.04
CA SER A 41 -0.15 9.04 -12.43
C SER A 41 -0.16 10.42 -13.11
N GLY A 42 0.81 10.66 -14.01
CA GLY A 42 0.94 11.93 -14.76
C GLY A 42 1.64 13.07 -14.01
N ILE A 43 2.10 12.84 -12.78
CA ILE A 43 2.84 13.81 -11.97
C ILE A 43 4.33 13.44 -11.91
N LEU A 44 5.20 14.42 -12.17
CA LEU A 44 6.65 14.31 -12.04
C LEU A 44 7.10 14.70 -10.63
N PHE A 45 7.86 13.80 -10.04
CA PHE A 45 8.59 13.98 -8.80
C PHE A 45 10.08 14.01 -9.15
N ARG A 46 10.83 14.94 -8.57
CA ARG A 46 12.28 15.00 -8.74
C ARG A 46 12.94 15.02 -7.38
N VAL A 47 13.69 13.98 -7.07
CA VAL A 47 14.21 13.73 -5.72
C VAL A 47 15.67 13.30 -5.74
N TRP A 48 16.31 13.25 -4.57
CA TRP A 48 17.67 12.72 -4.43
C TRP A 48 17.66 11.20 -4.19
N ASP A 49 18.03 10.43 -5.20
CA ASP A 49 18.01 8.96 -5.18
C ASP A 49 18.77 8.31 -4.01
N GLY A 50 19.76 9.00 -3.42
CA GLY A 50 20.58 8.48 -2.32
C GLY A 50 19.75 8.10 -1.09
N ALA A 51 18.69 8.85 -0.79
CA ALA A 51 17.79 8.53 0.31
C ALA A 51 16.95 7.27 0.02
N LEU A 52 16.43 7.14 -1.20
CA LEU A 52 15.69 5.95 -1.64
C LEU A 52 16.58 4.71 -1.61
N ARG A 53 17.79 4.80 -2.19
CA ARG A 53 18.74 3.67 -2.29
C ARG A 53 19.29 3.21 -0.95
N ARG A 54 19.43 4.13 0.01
CA ARG A 54 19.89 3.78 1.35
C ARG A 54 18.94 2.78 2.03
N HIS A 55 17.64 2.91 1.77
CA HIS A 55 16.62 2.11 2.44
C HIS A 55 15.90 1.11 1.53
N SER A 56 16.13 1.13 0.21
CA SER A 56 15.55 0.21 -0.76
C SER A 56 16.49 -0.12 -1.92
N LYS A 57 16.47 -1.37 -2.37
CA LYS A 57 17.15 -1.83 -3.59
C LYS A 57 16.23 -1.87 -4.82
N ALA A 58 14.97 -1.45 -4.67
CA ALA A 58 13.98 -1.51 -5.75
C ALA A 58 14.17 -0.38 -6.78
N PHE A 59 14.81 0.71 -6.39
CA PHE A 59 15.08 1.84 -7.27
C PHE A 59 16.41 1.66 -7.99
N PRO A 60 16.45 1.89 -9.32
CA PRO A 60 17.68 1.74 -10.09
C PRO A 60 18.76 2.71 -9.61
N VAL A 61 20.02 2.29 -9.74
CA VAL A 61 21.15 3.22 -9.67
C VAL A 61 21.10 4.05 -10.95
N ALA A 62 21.23 5.38 -10.86
CA ALA A 62 21.42 6.24 -12.02
C ALA A 62 22.42 5.57 -12.98
N PRO A 63 21.98 5.10 -14.16
CA PRO A 63 22.82 4.16 -14.90
C PRO A 63 24.05 4.84 -15.45
N VAL A 64 25.18 4.19 -15.23
CA VAL A 64 26.38 4.42 -16.04
C VAL A 64 26.02 3.92 -17.44
N SER A 65 25.90 4.82 -18.41
CA SER A 65 25.54 4.47 -19.78
C SER A 65 26.53 3.44 -20.34
N LEU A 66 26.02 2.30 -20.78
CA LEU A 66 26.79 1.25 -21.46
C LEU A 66 26.43 1.12 -22.95
N LEU A 67 25.34 1.77 -23.43
CA LEU A 67 24.65 1.38 -24.66
C LEU A 67 23.91 2.53 -25.39
N ASP A 68 24.38 3.78 -25.32
CA ASP A 68 23.80 4.97 -25.99
C ASP A 68 22.30 5.26 -25.70
N LYS A 69 21.68 4.53 -24.78
CA LYS A 69 20.31 4.78 -24.31
C LYS A 69 20.35 5.67 -23.07
N ILE A 70 19.59 6.77 -23.11
CA ILE A 70 19.34 7.60 -21.93
C ILE A 70 18.56 6.74 -20.94
N PRO A 71 19.06 6.58 -19.71
CA PRO A 71 18.36 5.78 -18.73
C PRO A 71 17.06 6.39 -18.20
N ASP A 72 16.12 5.55 -17.80
CA ASP A 72 14.92 5.98 -17.08
C ASP A 72 15.29 6.68 -15.77
N GLY A 73 14.61 7.79 -15.52
CA GLY A 73 14.76 8.66 -14.37
C GLY A 73 15.82 9.76 -14.50
N THR A 74 16.41 9.94 -15.69
CA THR A 74 17.48 10.93 -15.90
C THR A 74 16.95 12.37 -15.93
N ASP A 75 15.82 12.59 -16.60
CA ASP A 75 15.22 13.91 -16.80
C ASP A 75 13.70 13.83 -16.99
N ASP A 76 13.06 14.97 -17.24
CA ASP A 76 11.60 15.09 -17.40
C ASP A 76 11.09 14.37 -18.67
N GLU A 77 11.93 14.18 -19.70
CA GLU A 77 11.58 13.49 -20.94
C GLU A 77 11.79 11.96 -20.82
N HIS A 78 12.65 11.54 -19.90
CA HIS A 78 12.97 10.14 -19.61
C HIS A 78 12.75 9.83 -18.13
N PRO A 79 11.54 9.96 -17.56
CA PRO A 79 11.29 9.70 -16.15
C PRO A 79 11.22 8.20 -15.86
N LEU A 80 11.48 7.82 -14.60
CA LEU A 80 11.18 6.48 -14.11
C LEU A 80 9.67 6.38 -13.84
N VAL A 81 8.93 5.72 -14.73
CA VAL A 81 7.47 5.60 -14.62
C VAL A 81 7.10 4.50 -13.62
N LEU A 82 6.29 4.84 -12.61
CA LEU A 82 5.73 3.89 -11.65
C LEU A 82 4.26 3.64 -11.96
N GLU A 83 3.96 2.45 -12.47
CA GLU A 83 2.61 2.03 -12.82
C GLU A 83 1.84 1.45 -11.62
N GLY A 84 0.53 1.67 -11.60
CA GLY A 84 -0.37 1.16 -10.56
C GLY A 84 -0.08 1.75 -9.18
N VAL A 85 0.28 3.03 -9.13
CA VAL A 85 0.47 3.81 -7.90
C VAL A 85 -0.21 5.16 -8.09
N GLU A 86 -1.02 5.56 -7.12
CA GLU A 86 -1.58 6.91 -7.08
C GLU A 86 -0.52 7.91 -6.64
N SER A 87 -0.50 9.09 -7.27
CA SER A 87 0.50 10.12 -6.94
C SER A 87 0.44 10.55 -5.47
N THR A 88 -0.75 10.59 -4.87
CA THR A 88 -0.94 10.90 -3.46
C THR A 88 -0.36 9.84 -2.53
N ASP A 89 -0.39 8.56 -2.93
CA ASP A 89 0.20 7.49 -2.12
C ASP A 89 1.72 7.54 -2.19
N PHE A 90 2.27 7.83 -3.38
CA PHE A 90 3.70 8.07 -3.53
C PHE A 90 4.16 9.26 -2.70
N GLU A 91 3.41 10.36 -2.71
CA GLU A 91 3.68 11.54 -1.89
C GLU A 91 3.76 11.19 -0.39
N ARG A 92 2.83 10.38 0.11
CA ARG A 92 2.84 9.92 1.51
C ARG A 92 4.11 9.15 1.88
N LEU A 93 4.64 8.33 0.96
CA LEU A 93 5.94 7.69 1.18
C LEU A 93 7.07 8.73 1.26
N LEU A 94 7.03 9.76 0.40
CA LEU A 94 8.01 10.85 0.41
C LEU A 94 7.94 11.69 1.69
N TRP A 95 6.80 11.78 2.37
CA TRP A 95 6.70 12.43 3.69
C TRP A 95 7.64 11.80 4.73
N ILE A 96 7.94 10.51 4.60
CA ILE A 96 8.87 9.79 5.50
C ILE A 96 10.32 9.96 5.03
N ILE A 97 10.57 9.89 3.73
CA ILE A 97 11.93 9.88 3.15
C ILE A 97 12.52 11.28 3.11
N TYR A 98 11.69 12.28 2.80
CA TYR A 98 12.02 13.69 2.72
C TYR A 98 11.01 14.49 3.57
N PRO A 99 11.09 14.38 4.91
CA PRO A 99 10.17 15.10 5.77
C PRO A 99 10.39 16.61 5.59
N PRO A 100 9.31 17.41 5.46
CA PRO A 100 9.42 18.87 5.31
C PRO A 100 10.09 19.52 6.53
N VAL A 101 9.88 18.92 7.70
CA VAL A 101 10.45 19.31 8.99
C VAL A 101 11.01 18.07 9.64
N LEU A 102 12.32 18.07 9.92
CA LEU A 102 13.00 16.94 10.54
C LEU A 102 12.34 16.60 11.88
N GLY A 103 11.99 15.32 12.06
CA GLY A 103 11.32 14.82 13.26
C GLY A 103 9.80 14.95 13.26
N GLN A 104 9.19 15.51 12.22
CA GLN A 104 7.73 15.56 12.05
C GLN A 104 7.27 14.64 10.93
N CYS A 105 6.14 13.96 11.14
CA CYS A 105 5.48 13.15 10.13
C CYS A 105 4.14 13.78 9.76
N LYS A 106 3.88 13.97 8.46
CA LYS A 106 2.59 14.46 7.95
C LYS A 106 1.47 13.42 8.04
N ALA A 107 1.81 12.13 8.09
CA ALA A 107 0.83 11.05 8.13
C ALA A 107 0.11 11.01 9.49
N THR A 108 -1.22 11.16 9.46
CA THR A 108 -2.05 11.27 10.67
C THR A 108 -3.23 10.32 10.69
N THR A 109 -3.54 9.68 9.56
CA THR A 109 -4.69 8.78 9.42
C THR A 109 -4.27 7.34 9.16
N THR A 110 -5.18 6.39 9.40
CA THR A 110 -4.99 4.98 9.04
C THR A 110 -4.81 4.80 7.53
N GLN A 111 -5.47 5.61 6.71
CA GLN A 111 -5.32 5.62 5.27
C GLN A 111 -3.89 6.02 4.87
N ASP A 112 -3.35 7.09 5.47
CA ASP A 112 -2.00 7.55 5.17
C ASP A 112 -0.97 6.45 5.47
N TRP A 113 -1.03 5.88 6.67
CA TRP A 113 -0.10 4.83 7.07
C TRP A 113 -0.29 3.53 6.31
N THR A 114 -1.51 3.23 5.85
CA THR A 114 -1.77 2.06 5.00
C THR A 114 -1.15 2.23 3.61
N ALA A 115 -1.24 3.41 3.00
CA ALA A 115 -0.57 3.72 1.74
C ALA A 115 0.96 3.64 1.87
N ILE A 116 1.51 4.20 2.97
CA ILE A 116 2.94 4.10 3.29
C ILE A 116 3.35 2.63 3.46
N LEU A 117 2.57 1.84 4.19
CA LEU A 117 2.82 0.41 4.38
C LEU A 117 2.81 -0.34 3.05
N ASP A 118 1.85 -0.06 2.15
CA ASP A 118 1.75 -0.72 0.85
C ASP A 118 3.02 -0.49 0.02
N LEU A 119 3.38 0.78 -0.20
CA LEU A 119 4.53 1.14 -1.04
C LEU A 119 5.86 0.74 -0.38
N ALA A 120 5.98 0.89 0.94
CA ALA A 120 7.17 0.42 1.66
C ALA A 120 7.36 -1.10 1.54
N SER A 121 6.26 -1.85 1.54
CA SER A 121 6.31 -3.32 1.34
C SER A 121 6.65 -3.67 -0.10
N ARG A 122 5.98 -3.04 -1.06
CA ARG A 122 6.18 -3.24 -2.51
C ARG A 122 7.61 -2.98 -2.93
N TRP A 123 8.21 -1.90 -2.41
CA TRP A 123 9.59 -1.51 -2.73
C TRP A 123 10.60 -1.86 -1.64
N LYS A 124 10.24 -2.74 -0.70
CA LYS A 124 11.16 -3.31 0.31
C LYS A 124 11.91 -2.27 1.15
N PHE A 125 11.25 -1.18 1.51
CA PHE A 125 11.73 -0.26 2.55
C PHE A 125 11.46 -0.85 3.93
N ALA A 126 12.36 -1.71 4.42
CA ALA A 126 12.15 -2.45 5.68
C ALA A 126 11.90 -1.51 6.88
N ASP A 127 12.72 -0.48 7.05
CA ASP A 127 12.59 0.46 8.18
C ASP A 127 11.27 1.24 8.14
N ILE A 128 10.85 1.68 6.94
CA ILE A 128 9.59 2.43 6.75
C ILE A 128 8.38 1.51 6.94
N ARG A 129 8.49 0.26 6.49
CA ARG A 129 7.47 -0.76 6.70
C ARG A 129 7.27 -1.04 8.19
N ASP A 130 8.35 -1.23 8.94
CA ASP A 130 8.27 -1.46 10.40
C ASP A 130 7.72 -0.24 11.13
N LEU A 131 8.09 0.97 10.69
CA LEU A 131 7.49 2.22 11.17
C LEU A 131 5.97 2.24 10.93
N ALA A 132 5.51 1.98 9.70
CA ALA A 132 4.09 2.01 9.37
C ALA A 132 3.28 0.96 10.15
N ILE A 133 3.83 -0.25 10.35
CA ILE A 133 3.21 -1.29 11.18
C ILE A 133 3.06 -0.82 12.62
N ARG A 134 4.09 -0.19 13.18
CA ARG A 134 4.06 0.34 14.56
C ARG A 134 3.00 1.42 14.71
N GLU A 135 2.96 2.39 13.79
CA GLU A 135 2.01 3.50 13.82
C GLU A 135 0.57 3.02 13.63
N LEU A 136 0.28 2.16 12.63
CA LEU A 136 -1.02 1.52 12.45
C LEU A 136 -1.45 0.71 13.69
N GLY A 137 -0.50 0.12 14.39
CA GLY A 137 -0.75 -0.63 15.61
C GLY A 137 -1.41 0.21 16.72
N ALA A 138 -1.08 1.50 16.78
CA ALA A 138 -1.56 2.45 17.77
C ALA A 138 -2.96 3.02 17.46
N PHE A 139 -3.44 2.91 16.22
CA PHE A 139 -4.79 3.36 15.86
C PHE A 139 -5.86 2.36 16.34
N GLU A 140 -6.99 2.92 16.76
CA GLU A 140 -8.25 2.18 16.85
C GLU A 140 -8.75 1.92 15.42
N MET A 141 -8.96 0.65 15.10
CA MET A 141 -9.39 0.18 13.79
C MET A 141 -10.51 -0.83 13.95
N ASP A 142 -11.33 -0.98 12.92
CA ASP A 142 -12.27 -2.08 12.86
C ASP A 142 -11.51 -3.43 12.99
N PRO A 143 -11.97 -4.37 13.82
CA PRO A 143 -11.28 -5.63 14.03
C PRO A 143 -11.06 -6.45 12.74
N VAL A 144 -12.02 -6.42 11.80
CA VAL A 144 -11.92 -7.14 10.54
C VAL A 144 -10.87 -6.49 9.66
N GLU A 145 -10.90 -5.17 9.52
CA GLU A 145 -9.89 -4.41 8.76
C GLU A 145 -8.47 -4.61 9.32
N LYS A 146 -8.32 -4.60 10.66
CA LYS A 146 -7.03 -4.82 11.31
C LYS A 146 -6.49 -6.22 11.00
N ILE A 147 -7.31 -7.25 11.07
CA ILE A 147 -6.88 -8.61 10.74
C ILE A 147 -6.61 -8.75 9.23
N GLU A 148 -7.39 -8.10 8.38
CA GLU A 148 -7.16 -8.09 6.93
C GLU A 148 -5.78 -7.49 6.60
N LEU A 149 -5.43 -6.35 7.19
CA LEU A 149 -4.09 -5.75 7.03
C LEU A 149 -2.99 -6.69 7.54
N GLN A 150 -3.22 -7.32 8.69
CA GLN A 150 -2.28 -8.28 9.27
C GLN A 150 -2.00 -9.45 8.32
N HIS A 151 -3.04 -10.02 7.69
CA HIS A 151 -2.89 -11.08 6.69
C HIS A 151 -2.21 -10.57 5.42
N ARG A 152 -2.72 -9.48 4.83
CA ARG A 152 -2.25 -8.93 3.54
C ARG A 152 -0.77 -8.62 3.58
N TYR A 153 -0.30 -8.07 4.69
CA TYR A 153 1.09 -7.68 4.86
C TYR A 153 1.91 -8.71 5.65
N HIS A 154 1.40 -9.89 5.98
CA HIS A 154 2.12 -10.90 6.76
C HIS A 154 2.73 -10.35 8.07
N ILE A 155 1.98 -9.49 8.76
CA ILE A 155 2.39 -8.95 10.07
C ILE A 155 2.24 -10.06 11.11
N LYS A 156 3.08 -10.07 12.15
CA LYS A 156 2.98 -11.03 13.25
C LYS A 156 1.57 -10.99 13.88
N ARG A 157 1.00 -12.16 14.15
CA ARG A 157 -0.38 -12.31 14.63
C ARG A 157 -0.67 -11.54 15.94
N GLN A 158 0.34 -11.38 16.79
CA GLN A 158 0.29 -10.58 18.02
C GLN A 158 -0.17 -9.13 17.77
N TRP A 159 0.17 -8.55 16.61
CA TRP A 159 -0.20 -7.18 16.26
C TRP A 159 -1.73 -6.99 16.15
N ALA A 160 -2.45 -8.03 15.74
CA ALA A 160 -3.92 -8.05 15.65
C ALA A 160 -4.59 -8.70 16.87
N TYR A 161 -3.86 -8.96 17.97
CA TYR A 161 -4.40 -9.66 19.14
C TYR A 161 -5.70 -9.03 19.67
N GLY A 162 -5.71 -7.71 19.85
CA GLY A 162 -6.90 -6.98 20.31
C GLY A 162 -8.10 -7.12 19.38
N ALA A 163 -7.87 -7.24 18.06
CA ALA A 163 -8.92 -7.44 17.08
C ALA A 163 -9.54 -8.84 17.18
N TYR A 164 -8.73 -9.90 17.35
CA TYR A 164 -9.26 -11.25 17.59
C TYR A 164 -10.09 -11.32 18.88
N VAL A 165 -9.63 -10.67 19.96
CA VAL A 165 -10.38 -10.55 21.21
C VAL A 165 -11.71 -9.84 20.96
N ALA A 166 -11.72 -8.71 20.25
CA ALA A 166 -12.93 -7.98 19.93
C ALA A 166 -13.95 -8.83 19.14
N LEU A 167 -13.50 -9.56 18.11
CA LEU A 167 -14.36 -10.46 17.32
C LEU A 167 -14.91 -11.63 18.16
N CYS A 168 -14.14 -12.17 19.10
CA CYS A 168 -14.60 -13.27 19.96
C CYS A 168 -15.55 -12.78 21.06
N SER A 169 -15.38 -11.56 21.56
CA SER A 169 -16.23 -10.97 22.60
C SER A 169 -17.55 -10.40 22.09
N ARG A 170 -17.61 -9.92 20.84
CA ARG A 170 -18.76 -9.12 20.37
C ARG A 170 -20.08 -9.94 20.33
N PRO A 171 -21.25 -9.31 20.49
CA PRO A 171 -22.52 -10.04 20.56
C PRO A 171 -22.90 -10.78 19.27
N HIS A 172 -22.72 -10.13 18.11
CA HIS A 172 -23.11 -10.67 16.81
C HIS A 172 -22.04 -11.64 16.26
N ALA A 173 -22.47 -12.61 15.45
CA ALA A 173 -21.57 -13.52 14.76
C ALA A 173 -20.82 -12.80 13.62
N LEU A 174 -19.87 -13.49 12.99
CA LEU A 174 -19.33 -13.06 11.70
C LEU A 174 -20.42 -13.20 10.63
N ASP A 175 -20.52 -12.21 9.76
CA ASP A 175 -21.30 -12.35 8.54
C ASP A 175 -20.46 -12.91 7.37
N VAL A 176 -21.09 -13.08 6.22
CA VAL A 176 -20.45 -13.67 5.02
C VAL A 176 -19.40 -12.72 4.41
N ILE A 177 -19.57 -11.40 4.54
CA ILE A 177 -18.65 -10.40 4.00
C ILE A 177 -17.39 -10.40 4.86
N GLU A 178 -17.54 -10.33 6.18
CA GLU A 178 -16.43 -10.41 7.13
C GLU A 178 -15.70 -11.73 7.01
N GLY A 179 -16.43 -12.86 6.93
CA GLY A 179 -15.82 -14.18 6.76
C GLY A 179 -15.00 -14.30 5.47
N ARG A 180 -15.41 -13.62 4.41
CA ARG A 180 -14.64 -13.54 3.15
C ARG A 180 -13.36 -12.73 3.31
N GLN A 181 -13.41 -11.59 4.01
CA GLN A 181 -12.24 -10.74 4.26
C GLN A 181 -11.21 -11.42 5.17
N LEU A 182 -11.67 -12.10 6.21
CA LEU A 182 -10.81 -12.80 7.17
C LEU A 182 -10.18 -14.08 6.58
N GLY A 183 -10.84 -14.69 5.60
CA GLY A 183 -10.47 -15.99 5.07
C GLY A 183 -10.96 -17.15 5.95
N ILE A 184 -10.89 -18.36 5.39
CA ILE A 184 -11.51 -19.55 5.99
C ILE A 184 -10.90 -19.92 7.35
N GLU A 185 -9.58 -19.90 7.46
CA GLU A 185 -8.87 -20.29 8.70
C GLU A 185 -9.29 -19.39 9.86
N THR A 186 -9.18 -18.07 9.69
CA THR A 186 -9.54 -17.11 10.74
C THR A 186 -11.02 -17.17 11.07
N THR A 187 -11.89 -17.31 10.07
CA THR A 187 -13.34 -17.45 10.30
C THR A 187 -13.67 -18.67 11.16
N VAL A 188 -13.09 -19.82 10.84
CA VAL A 188 -13.26 -21.06 11.61
C VAL A 188 -12.70 -20.90 13.02
N ASN A 189 -11.52 -20.31 13.17
CA ASN A 189 -10.91 -20.09 14.48
C ASN A 189 -11.73 -19.12 15.35
N VAL A 190 -12.29 -18.05 14.79
CA VAL A 190 -13.20 -17.15 15.51
C VAL A 190 -14.46 -17.90 15.95
N ALA A 191 -15.07 -18.69 15.07
CA ALA A 191 -16.24 -19.49 15.42
C ALA A 191 -15.93 -20.50 16.54
N PHE A 192 -14.82 -21.24 16.41
CA PHE A 192 -14.37 -22.21 17.40
C PHE A 192 -14.07 -21.55 18.76
N ALA A 193 -13.38 -20.41 18.78
CA ALA A 193 -13.14 -19.65 20.01
C ALA A 193 -14.46 -19.21 20.67
N ARG A 194 -15.44 -18.77 19.86
CA ARG A 194 -16.77 -18.37 20.35
C ARG A 194 -17.64 -19.54 20.81
N GLU A 195 -17.37 -20.76 20.38
CA GLU A 195 -18.01 -21.98 20.87
C GLU A 195 -17.41 -22.44 22.20
N LYS A 196 -16.07 -22.35 22.33
CA LYS A 196 -15.38 -22.55 23.62
C LYS A 196 -15.85 -21.57 24.70
N LEU A 197 -16.25 -20.36 24.29
CA LEU A 197 -16.80 -19.34 25.17
C LEU A 197 -18.34 -19.44 25.21
N ASP A 198 -18.91 -19.84 26.35
CA ASP A 198 -20.35 -19.71 26.55
C ASP A 198 -20.81 -18.23 26.49
N LYS A 199 -22.13 -17.97 26.47
CA LYS A 199 -22.67 -16.60 26.39
C LYS A 199 -22.17 -15.67 27.50
N TRP A 200 -21.80 -16.20 28.66
CA TRP A 200 -21.29 -15.45 29.80
C TRP A 200 -19.77 -15.30 29.77
N GLY A 201 -19.05 -16.31 29.28
CA GLY A 201 -17.60 -16.30 29.07
C GLY A 201 -17.17 -15.21 28.10
N ARG A 202 -17.97 -14.91 27.06
CA ARG A 202 -17.72 -13.79 26.14
C ARG A 202 -17.72 -12.41 26.82
N LYS A 203 -18.38 -12.29 27.98
CA LYS A 203 -18.44 -11.04 28.78
C LYS A 203 -17.29 -10.93 29.79
N LYS A 204 -16.45 -11.96 29.94
CA LYS A 204 -15.32 -11.98 30.86
C LYS A 204 -14.03 -11.76 30.08
N PRO A 205 -13.43 -10.56 30.13
CA PRO A 205 -12.27 -10.23 29.28
C PRO A 205 -11.11 -11.22 29.41
N ASP A 206 -10.83 -11.72 30.62
CA ASP A 206 -9.71 -12.62 30.86
C ASP A 206 -9.94 -14.03 30.28
N GLU A 207 -11.18 -14.52 30.30
CA GLU A 207 -11.52 -15.80 29.67
C GLU A 207 -11.41 -15.69 28.15
N VAL A 208 -11.88 -14.60 27.54
CA VAL A 208 -11.75 -14.37 26.10
C VAL A 208 -10.30 -14.27 25.68
N LYS A 209 -9.51 -13.46 26.39
CA LYS A 209 -8.07 -13.30 26.13
C LYS A 209 -7.32 -14.63 26.17
N LYS A 210 -7.65 -15.50 27.14
CA LYS A 210 -7.07 -16.84 27.26
C LYS A 210 -7.44 -17.73 26.08
N VAL A 211 -8.73 -17.82 25.75
CA VAL A 211 -9.20 -18.66 24.63
C VAL A 211 -8.62 -18.18 23.31
N VAL A 212 -8.57 -16.87 23.08
CA VAL A 212 -7.97 -16.28 21.87
C VAL A 212 -6.48 -16.58 21.79
N ALA A 213 -5.72 -16.40 22.88
CA ALA A 213 -4.29 -16.72 22.90
C ALA A 213 -4.03 -18.19 22.56
N GLU A 214 -4.86 -19.10 23.07
CA GLU A 214 -4.78 -20.54 22.78
C GLU A 214 -5.13 -20.86 21.32
N VAL A 215 -6.31 -20.42 20.84
CA VAL A 215 -6.82 -20.77 19.51
C VAL A 215 -5.97 -20.17 18.39
N PHE A 216 -5.46 -18.96 18.60
CA PHE A 216 -4.66 -18.25 17.60
C PHE A 216 -3.15 -18.44 17.81
N GLU A 217 -2.73 -19.28 18.77
CA GLU A 217 -1.31 -19.54 19.08
C GLU A 217 -0.51 -18.25 19.32
N ILE A 218 -1.12 -17.30 20.04
CA ILE A 218 -0.51 -16.01 20.36
C ILE A 218 0.15 -16.12 21.73
N SER A 219 1.48 -16.28 21.74
CA SER A 219 2.30 -16.17 22.95
C SER A 219 2.32 -14.73 23.46
N GLY A 220 2.19 -14.58 24.78
CA GLY A 220 2.37 -13.31 25.50
C GLY A 220 3.83 -12.90 25.66
#